data_AF-A0A932CV53-F1
#
_entry.id   AF-A0A932CV53-F1
#
_cell.length_a   1.000
_cell.length_b   1.000
_cell.length_c   1.000
_cell.angle_alpha   90.00
_cell.angle_beta   90.00
_cell.angle_gamma   90.00
#
_symmetry.space_group_name_H-M   'P 1'
#
loop_
_entity.id
_entity.type
_entity.pdbx_description
1 polymer ?
#
loop_
_entity_poly.entity_id
_entity_poly.type
_entity_poly.pdbx_seq_one_letter_code
_entity_poly.pdbx_strand_id
1 'polypeptide(L)'
;MRGRVLLLVLAAPLLAHSDGGGPGPILHEFVPEDPGARAGVIGAEARTGQNPAAIRVGSEIVAEPEDPAQPEGDEPTYSADDQGANVGRRHDRFSPDDDTLLESQLDYAEAFDPAIAPFKRLSAFDAVRPDFTLGVGRSTLEEVPVVGSSAATPDRDLFWGSVVVDLAPGEPTPIPSVAPDARILSYRATPGVEVHFLRDSADNFFVTARHRGSARLVFLTDAPAAYFGAELPADRRAADLPQGLLVSVPGNVSASALRVAGSLGLSARSSLREILSRLAGHFRAYEESSSPPTGFGNLYENLALGGKGVCRHRAYAFMVTANALGVPTRFVMNEAHAFVESFLPDTGWLRIDLGGAARGLSVHNAAQRMRHEPRRADELPQPEAYRRQYSLLRGQGVTGAPRIGAPGPTGAPQVGGQPMGPGQAGAVVRQPGARSEPGQASALPAVDPTSIGPRTGPSLQPSFTVVDQGDRRPRRGASMHVEGRVLDRSGPLSGAHVQVFLSRDGHTMLRWLGTLVTGPDGRWAGEVLVPPDVDTGPYHVVAVTPGDTGHAASMSAP
;
A
#
# COMPACT_ATOMS: atom_id res chain seq x y z
N MET A 1 74.69 -1.62 -56.02
CA MET A 1 73.62 -2.35 -55.27
C MET A 1 73.07 -1.42 -54.20
N ARG A 2 71.76 -1.52 -53.97
CA ARG A 2 70.89 -0.50 -53.36
C ARG A 2 71.13 -0.30 -51.85
N GLY A 3 71.04 0.95 -51.40
CA GLY A 3 70.89 1.35 -50.00
C GLY A 3 70.62 2.86 -49.93
N ARG A 4 69.34 3.24 -49.85
CA ARG A 4 68.83 4.61 -49.96
C ARG A 4 69.07 5.42 -48.68
N VAL A 5 69.39 6.69 -48.94
CA VAL A 5 69.71 7.77 -48.02
C VAL A 5 68.45 8.38 -47.39
N LEU A 6 68.63 8.78 -46.13
CA LEU A 6 67.80 9.59 -45.24
C LEU A 6 67.35 10.92 -45.88
N LEU A 7 66.08 11.33 -45.70
CA LEU A 7 65.72 12.75 -45.81
C LEU A 7 64.73 13.13 -44.71
N LEU A 8 65.19 13.99 -43.80
CA LEU A 8 64.40 14.79 -42.88
C LEU A 8 63.58 15.82 -43.67
N VAL A 9 62.32 16.03 -43.29
CA VAL A 9 61.59 17.28 -43.56
C VAL A 9 60.92 17.74 -42.26
N LEU A 10 61.28 18.95 -41.85
CA LEU A 10 60.66 19.73 -40.77
C LEU A 10 59.23 20.15 -41.15
N ALA A 11 58.30 20.06 -40.20
CA ALA A 11 57.15 20.96 -40.11
C ALA A 11 56.68 21.08 -38.66
N ALA A 12 56.61 22.30 -38.17
CA ALA A 12 55.91 22.73 -36.95
C ALA A 12 55.24 24.08 -37.25
N PRO A 13 54.31 24.58 -36.42
CA PRO A 13 53.11 23.96 -35.87
C PRO A 13 51.84 24.77 -36.25
N LEU A 14 50.65 24.20 -36.09
CA LEU A 14 49.40 24.97 -36.03
C LEU A 14 48.89 24.95 -34.59
N LEU A 15 48.77 26.15 -34.03
CA LEU A 15 48.16 26.43 -32.73
C LEU A 15 46.66 26.11 -32.78
N ALA A 16 46.17 25.35 -31.80
CA ALA A 16 44.77 25.35 -31.41
C ALA A 16 44.70 25.53 -29.89
N HIS A 17 43.92 26.52 -29.47
CA HIS A 17 43.69 26.89 -28.09
C HIS A 17 42.72 25.91 -27.41
N SER A 18 43.02 25.66 -26.13
CA SER A 18 42.19 25.28 -24.98
C SER A 18 40.72 24.89 -25.17
N ASP A 19 40.31 23.82 -24.47
CA ASP A 19 39.17 23.94 -23.54
C ASP A 19 39.30 22.98 -22.34
N GLY A 20 38.89 23.49 -21.18
CA GLY A 20 39.12 22.91 -19.86
C GLY A 20 38.30 21.65 -19.60
N GLY A 21 38.99 20.62 -19.08
CA GLY A 21 38.36 19.40 -18.62
C GLY A 21 37.58 19.63 -17.32
N GLY A 22 36.25 19.68 -17.41
CA GLY A 22 35.39 19.28 -16.30
C GLY A 22 35.56 17.78 -16.00
N PRO A 23 35.23 17.30 -14.79
CA PRO A 23 35.28 15.88 -14.49
C PRO A 23 34.37 15.15 -15.48
N GLY A 24 34.97 14.24 -16.27
CA GLY A 24 34.25 13.43 -17.23
C GLY A 24 33.16 12.59 -16.57
N PRO A 25 32.18 12.11 -17.35
CA PRO A 25 31.09 11.29 -16.83
C PRO A 25 31.64 10.09 -16.05
N ILE A 26 31.18 9.92 -14.81
CA ILE A 26 31.49 8.75 -13.99
C ILE A 26 30.81 7.55 -14.65
N LEU A 27 31.62 6.67 -15.22
CA LEU A 27 31.16 5.40 -15.75
C LEU A 27 30.86 4.48 -14.56
N HIS A 28 29.59 4.15 -14.30
CA HIS A 28 29.25 3.09 -13.37
C HIS A 28 29.65 1.75 -13.99
N GLU A 29 30.68 1.11 -13.45
CA GLU A 29 31.08 -0.24 -13.85
C GLU A 29 30.03 -1.25 -13.37
N PHE A 30 29.62 -2.15 -14.26
CA PHE A 30 28.72 -3.25 -13.93
C PHE A 30 29.46 -4.22 -13.00
N VAL A 31 29.15 -4.19 -11.70
CA VAL A 31 29.63 -5.20 -10.76
C VAL A 31 28.81 -6.48 -11.03
N PRO A 32 29.44 -7.58 -11.46
CA PRO A 32 28.74 -8.86 -11.60
C PRO A 32 28.06 -9.23 -10.28
N GLU A 33 26.86 -9.83 -10.35
CA GLU A 33 26.21 -10.37 -9.16
C GLU A 33 27.19 -11.31 -8.45
N ASP A 34 27.65 -10.91 -7.26
CA ASP A 34 28.45 -11.78 -6.41
C ASP A 34 27.60 -13.02 -6.08
N PRO A 35 28.05 -14.25 -6.36
CA PRO A 35 27.36 -15.45 -5.91
C PRO A 35 27.22 -15.52 -4.38
N GLY A 36 27.98 -14.71 -3.64
CA GLY A 36 27.85 -14.44 -2.21
C GLY A 36 26.99 -13.21 -1.85
N ALA A 37 26.37 -12.55 -2.84
CA ALA A 37 25.47 -11.42 -2.60
C ALA A 37 24.32 -11.87 -1.70
N ARG A 38 24.31 -11.28 -0.50
CA ARG A 38 23.27 -11.49 0.51
C ARG A 38 21.92 -11.15 -0.10
N ALA A 39 20.88 -11.89 0.27
CA ALA A 39 19.53 -11.70 -0.25
C ALA A 39 19.11 -10.22 -0.10
N GLY A 40 19.31 -9.45 -1.16
CA GLY A 40 18.98 -8.04 -1.27
C GLY A 40 19.71 -7.03 -0.37
N VAL A 41 20.67 -7.38 0.50
CA VAL A 41 21.33 -6.35 1.35
C VAL A 41 22.55 -5.74 0.66
N ILE A 42 22.63 -4.40 0.61
CA ILE A 42 23.70 -3.65 -0.07
C ILE A 42 24.48 -2.82 0.95
N GLY A 43 25.81 -3.02 1.00
CA GLY A 43 26.73 -2.29 1.87
C GLY A 43 27.45 -3.18 2.88
N ALA A 44 28.05 -2.55 3.90
CA ALA A 44 28.80 -3.26 4.94
C ALA A 44 27.90 -4.21 5.75
N GLU A 45 28.51 -5.22 6.40
CA GLU A 45 27.76 -6.06 7.32
C GLU A 45 27.13 -5.20 8.41
N ALA A 46 25.84 -5.39 8.62
CA ALA A 46 25.14 -4.67 9.65
C ALA A 46 25.65 -5.11 11.03
N ARG A 47 25.92 -4.13 11.88
CA ARG A 47 26.34 -4.30 13.28
C ARG A 47 25.40 -3.50 14.16
N THR A 48 25.37 -3.78 15.46
CA THR A 48 24.62 -2.95 16.41
C THR A 48 25.00 -1.48 16.26
N GLY A 49 24.03 -0.61 15.97
CA GLY A 49 24.23 0.82 15.75
C GLY A 49 24.69 1.20 14.32
N GLN A 50 24.79 0.25 13.40
CA GLN A 50 25.19 0.46 12.00
C GLN A 50 24.32 -0.38 11.05
N ASN A 51 23.42 0.29 10.34
CA ASN A 51 22.65 -0.31 9.27
C ASN A 51 23.47 -0.42 7.97
N PRO A 52 23.08 -1.33 7.06
CA PRO A 52 23.60 -1.33 5.69
C PRO A 52 23.14 -0.07 4.94
N ALA A 53 23.79 0.24 3.81
CA ALA A 53 23.51 1.47 3.07
C ALA A 53 22.16 1.42 2.33
N ALA A 54 21.77 0.25 1.84
CA ALA A 54 20.53 0.05 1.11
C ALA A 54 20.08 -1.42 1.15
N ILE A 55 18.82 -1.63 0.74
CA ILE A 55 18.26 -2.94 0.43
C ILE A 55 17.79 -2.96 -1.02
N ARG A 56 17.71 -4.16 -1.60
CA ARG A 56 17.14 -4.44 -2.92
C ARG A 56 15.79 -5.12 -2.72
N VAL A 57 14.77 -4.54 -3.32
CA VAL A 57 13.40 -5.04 -3.32
C VAL A 57 12.99 -5.26 -4.77
N GLY A 58 12.97 -6.51 -5.21
CA GLY A 58 12.81 -6.83 -6.63
C GLY A 58 13.95 -6.23 -7.47
N SER A 59 13.61 -5.41 -8.47
CA SER A 59 14.58 -4.68 -9.30
C SER A 59 15.08 -3.38 -8.68
N GLU A 60 14.42 -2.90 -7.64
CA GLU A 60 14.62 -1.57 -7.08
C GLU A 60 15.59 -1.57 -5.90
N ILE A 61 16.20 -0.41 -5.64
CA ILE A 61 17.11 -0.19 -4.51
C ILE A 61 16.50 0.87 -3.59
N VAL A 62 16.37 0.53 -2.31
CA VAL A 62 15.82 1.40 -1.26
C VAL A 62 16.94 1.72 -0.26
N ALA A 63 17.36 2.97 -0.22
CA ALA A 63 18.40 3.45 0.71
C ALA A 63 17.92 3.41 2.17
N GLU A 64 18.85 3.37 3.13
CA GLU A 64 18.53 3.62 4.54
C GLU A 64 17.82 4.99 4.67
N PRO A 65 16.67 5.08 5.36
CA PRO A 65 15.99 6.35 5.57
C PRO A 65 16.85 7.38 6.29
N GLU A 66 16.94 8.60 5.74
CA GLU A 66 17.64 9.75 6.35
C GLU A 66 16.66 10.64 7.14
N ASP A 67 15.77 10.02 7.92
CA ASP A 67 14.76 10.74 8.70
C ASP A 67 15.40 11.53 9.86
N PRO A 68 14.91 12.74 10.18
CA PRO A 68 15.45 13.54 11.26
C PRO A 68 15.22 12.89 12.63
N ALA A 69 16.04 13.27 13.61
CA ALA A 69 15.98 12.73 14.96
C ALA A 69 14.67 13.04 15.70
N GLN A 70 14.00 14.13 15.31
CA GLN A 70 12.70 14.55 15.85
C GLN A 70 11.58 14.14 14.88
N PRO A 71 10.34 13.97 15.37
CA PRO A 71 9.21 13.70 14.49
C PRO A 71 8.96 14.92 13.58
N GLU A 72 8.61 14.67 12.31
CA GLU A 72 8.20 15.71 11.37
C GLU A 72 6.73 15.61 11.01
N GLY A 73 6.07 16.76 10.85
CA GLY A 73 4.66 16.84 10.48
C GLY A 73 3.76 16.09 11.47
N ASP A 74 2.94 15.18 10.94
CA ASP A 74 1.99 14.36 11.70
C ASP A 74 2.56 12.97 12.07
N GLU A 75 3.89 12.82 12.05
CA GLU A 75 4.54 11.57 12.46
C GLU A 75 4.33 11.29 13.97
N PRO A 76 3.88 10.08 14.34
CA PRO A 76 3.65 9.74 15.73
C PRO A 76 4.95 9.50 16.48
N THR A 77 4.94 9.87 17.75
CA THR A 77 5.93 9.42 18.73
C THR A 77 5.32 8.28 19.53
N TYR A 78 5.97 7.12 19.52
CA TYR A 78 5.54 5.95 20.28
C TYR A 78 6.09 6.03 21.72
N SER A 79 5.24 5.88 22.73
CA SER A 79 5.61 5.99 24.15
C SER A 79 5.00 4.87 24.99
N ALA A 80 5.56 4.60 26.17
CA ALA A 80 4.99 3.67 27.15
C ALA A 80 3.76 4.28 27.87
N ASP A 81 3.82 5.58 28.18
CA ASP A 81 2.71 6.33 28.80
C ASP A 81 1.77 6.88 27.71
N ASP A 82 0.64 6.19 27.54
CA ASP A 82 -0.34 6.45 26.49
C ASP A 82 -1.52 7.28 27.04
N GLN A 83 -1.24 8.49 27.55
CA GLN A 83 -2.23 9.39 28.16
C GLN A 83 -2.97 10.30 27.16
N GLY A 84 -2.81 10.10 25.84
CA GLY A 84 -3.38 10.98 24.80
C GLY A 84 -4.01 10.26 23.61
N ALA A 85 -4.72 11.02 22.77
CA ALA A 85 -5.38 10.55 21.54
C ALA A 85 -4.41 10.51 20.33
N ASN A 86 -3.18 10.05 20.54
CA ASN A 86 -2.15 10.10 19.50
C ASN A 86 -2.29 8.94 18.50
N VAL A 87 -2.03 9.24 17.22
CA VAL A 87 -1.71 8.24 16.18
C VAL A 87 -0.56 7.37 16.73
N GLY A 88 -0.61 6.05 16.57
CA GLY A 88 0.39 5.13 17.15
C GLY A 88 0.07 4.59 18.54
N ARG A 89 -1.09 4.93 19.12
CA ARG A 89 -1.60 4.36 20.38
C ARG A 89 -1.72 2.84 20.34
N ARG A 90 -1.22 2.18 21.39
CA ARG A 90 -1.36 0.73 21.54
C ARG A 90 -2.54 0.38 22.43
N HIS A 91 -3.28 -0.64 22.02
CA HIS A 91 -4.39 -1.20 22.79
C HIS A 91 -3.95 -2.47 23.52
N ASP A 92 -4.25 -2.57 24.81
CA ASP A 92 -4.03 -3.74 25.65
C ASP A 92 -5.22 -4.72 25.62
N ARG A 93 -6.39 -4.21 25.23
CA ARG A 93 -7.65 -4.93 25.09
C ARG A 93 -8.49 -4.35 23.96
N PHE A 94 -9.25 -5.22 23.30
CA PHE A 94 -10.31 -4.82 22.39
C PHE A 94 -11.67 -5.30 22.92
N SER A 95 -12.66 -4.41 22.93
CA SER A 95 -14.05 -4.75 23.25
C SER A 95 -14.89 -4.50 21.99
N PRO A 96 -15.67 -5.48 21.51
CA PRO A 96 -16.54 -5.24 20.37
C PRO A 96 -17.64 -4.24 20.75
N ASP A 97 -17.99 -3.39 19.79
CA ASP A 97 -19.14 -2.48 19.85
C ASP A 97 -20.19 -2.88 18.80
N ASP A 98 -21.31 -2.17 18.77
CA ASP A 98 -22.39 -2.34 17.79
C ASP A 98 -22.42 -1.23 16.73
N ASP A 99 -21.45 -0.30 16.75
CA ASP A 99 -21.37 0.79 15.78
C ASP A 99 -20.77 0.33 14.45
N THR A 100 -21.64 -0.23 13.61
CA THR A 100 -21.25 -0.73 12.29
C THR A 100 -21.11 0.35 11.21
N LEU A 101 -21.03 1.62 11.59
CA LEU A 101 -20.77 2.72 10.67
C LEU A 101 -19.29 2.87 10.37
N LEU A 102 -19.01 3.26 9.12
CA LEU A 102 -17.67 3.54 8.66
C LEU A 102 -17.29 4.99 8.96
N GLU A 103 -16.10 5.16 9.51
CA GLU A 103 -15.51 6.49 9.68
C GLU A 103 -15.14 7.10 8.31
N SER A 104 -15.35 8.40 8.18
CA SER A 104 -15.22 9.09 6.88
C SER A 104 -13.76 9.34 6.48
N GLN A 105 -12.87 9.57 7.46
CA GLN A 105 -11.45 9.82 7.24
C GLN A 105 -10.66 9.29 8.43
N LEU A 106 -9.65 8.46 8.15
CA LEU A 106 -8.71 7.96 9.14
C LEU A 106 -7.29 8.40 8.80
N ASP A 107 -6.52 8.73 9.84
CA ASP A 107 -5.11 9.04 9.74
C ASP A 107 -4.28 7.78 9.98
N TYR A 108 -3.28 7.56 9.14
CA TYR A 108 -2.34 6.47 9.25
C TYR A 108 -0.94 6.99 9.04
N ALA A 109 -0.02 6.69 9.95
CA ALA A 109 1.39 6.98 9.75
C ALA A 109 2.11 5.73 9.24
N GLU A 110 2.66 5.81 8.03
CA GLU A 110 3.53 4.73 7.55
C GLU A 110 4.84 4.74 8.35
N ALA A 111 5.31 3.56 8.71
CA ALA A 111 6.56 3.34 9.44
C ALA A 111 7.57 2.54 8.62
N PHE A 112 7.16 1.95 7.50
CA PHE A 112 7.97 1.01 6.73
C PHE A 112 8.21 1.46 5.30
N ASP A 113 9.40 1.16 4.78
CA ASP A 113 9.77 1.25 3.36
C ASP A 113 10.42 -0.07 2.91
N PRO A 114 9.76 -0.88 2.04
CA PRO A 114 8.49 -0.60 1.37
C PRO A 114 7.27 -0.45 2.31
N ALA A 115 6.41 0.50 1.99
CA ALA A 115 5.14 0.78 2.64
C ALA A 115 4.18 -0.40 2.55
N ILE A 116 3.70 -0.84 3.72
CA ILE A 116 2.72 -1.91 3.87
C ILE A 116 1.33 -1.37 4.21
N ALA A 117 1.11 -0.05 4.10
CA ALA A 117 -0.16 0.59 4.41
C ALA A 117 -1.37 -0.12 3.76
N PRO A 118 -2.49 -0.28 4.50
CA PRO A 118 -2.70 0.09 5.91
C PRO A 118 -2.44 -1.07 6.90
N PHE A 119 -1.43 -1.90 6.66
CA PHE A 119 -1.30 -3.22 7.32
C PHE A 119 -0.17 -3.35 8.36
N LYS A 120 0.42 -2.25 8.84
CA LYS A 120 1.35 -2.35 9.97
C LYS A 120 0.66 -2.94 11.19
N ARG A 121 1.37 -3.78 11.94
CA ARG A 121 0.90 -4.35 13.20
C ARG A 121 1.24 -3.38 14.32
N LEU A 122 0.23 -2.78 14.94
CA LEU A 122 0.41 -1.92 16.11
C LEU A 122 -0.09 -2.59 17.39
N SER A 123 -1.29 -3.17 17.33
CA SER A 123 -1.85 -4.00 18.41
C SER A 123 -2.33 -5.33 17.83
N ALA A 124 -1.89 -6.43 18.42
CA ALA A 124 -2.33 -7.78 18.10
C ALA A 124 -2.83 -8.49 19.36
N PHE A 125 -3.91 -9.26 19.21
CA PHE A 125 -4.53 -10.03 20.27
C PHE A 125 -4.64 -11.51 19.86
N ASP A 126 -4.15 -12.38 20.72
CA ASP A 126 -4.11 -13.84 20.56
C ASP A 126 -5.03 -14.57 21.55
N ALA A 127 -5.80 -13.86 22.39
CA ALA A 127 -6.70 -14.47 23.37
C ALA A 127 -8.10 -13.84 23.36
N VAL A 128 -9.11 -14.67 23.66
CA VAL A 128 -10.50 -14.25 23.92
C VAL A 128 -10.84 -14.53 25.37
N ARG A 129 -11.41 -13.54 26.06
CA ARG A 129 -11.82 -13.65 27.47
C ARG A 129 -13.29 -14.08 27.61
N PRO A 130 -13.72 -14.58 28.79
CA PRO A 130 -15.10 -15.02 28.99
C PRO A 130 -16.16 -13.93 28.77
N ASP A 131 -15.78 -12.65 28.88
CA ASP A 131 -16.62 -11.48 28.60
C ASP A 131 -16.63 -11.06 27.12
N PHE A 132 -16.11 -11.92 26.22
CA PHE A 132 -15.97 -11.66 24.78
C PHE A 132 -14.97 -10.54 24.41
N THR A 133 -14.18 -10.03 25.35
CA THR A 133 -13.09 -9.09 25.02
C THR A 133 -11.85 -9.83 24.50
N LEU A 134 -11.08 -9.18 23.64
CA LEU A 134 -9.80 -9.70 23.16
C LEU A 134 -8.64 -9.16 23.99
N GLY A 135 -7.54 -9.90 24.08
CA GLY A 135 -6.31 -9.44 24.71
C GLY A 135 -5.11 -10.28 24.34
N VAL A 136 -3.98 -9.96 24.98
CA VAL A 136 -2.76 -10.77 24.91
C VAL A 136 -2.85 -11.89 25.96
N GLY A 137 -2.63 -13.13 25.55
CA GLY A 137 -2.74 -14.33 26.39
C GLY A 137 -1.66 -14.40 27.47
N ARG A 138 -0.40 -14.14 27.10
CA ARG A 138 0.72 -13.98 28.06
C ARG A 138 1.42 -12.64 27.81
N SER A 139 1.35 -11.76 28.80
CA SER A 139 1.99 -10.44 28.76
C SER A 139 3.49 -10.47 29.08
N THR A 140 4.07 -11.64 29.36
CA THR A 140 5.50 -11.79 29.58
C THR A 140 6.25 -11.44 28.30
N LEU A 141 7.22 -10.54 28.42
CA LEU A 141 8.05 -10.13 27.28
C LEU A 141 9.24 -11.06 27.10
N GLU A 142 9.46 -11.47 25.86
CA GLU A 142 10.58 -12.29 25.42
C GLU A 142 11.53 -11.44 24.57
N GLU A 143 12.84 -11.63 24.72
CA GLU A 143 13.84 -10.89 23.95
C GLU A 143 13.82 -11.30 22.47
N VAL A 144 13.91 -10.30 21.58
CA VAL A 144 14.05 -10.49 20.14
C VAL A 144 15.50 -10.16 19.77
N PRO A 145 16.30 -11.16 19.35
CA PRO A 145 17.69 -10.91 19.03
C PRO A 145 17.84 -10.11 17.74
N VAL A 146 18.87 -9.27 17.69
CA VAL A 146 19.35 -8.67 16.43
C VAL A 146 20.22 -9.71 15.72
N VAL A 147 19.72 -10.28 14.62
CA VAL A 147 20.31 -11.47 13.99
C VAL A 147 21.37 -11.17 12.92
N GLY A 148 21.58 -9.89 12.59
CA GLY A 148 22.54 -9.46 11.58
C GLY A 148 22.00 -9.57 10.15
N SER A 149 22.50 -8.71 9.25
CA SER A 149 22.10 -8.69 7.84
C SER A 149 22.45 -9.97 7.07
N SER A 150 23.39 -10.78 7.56
CA SER A 150 23.72 -12.08 6.97
C SER A 150 22.59 -13.11 7.12
N ALA A 151 21.62 -12.88 8.01
CA ALA A 151 20.47 -13.74 8.17
C ALA A 151 19.38 -13.49 7.11
N ALA A 152 19.52 -12.46 6.25
CA ALA A 152 18.57 -12.20 5.17
C ALA A 152 18.54 -13.36 4.17
N THR A 153 17.33 -13.81 3.82
CA THR A 153 17.11 -14.94 2.91
C THR A 153 16.12 -14.59 1.80
N PRO A 154 16.22 -15.22 0.62
CA PRO A 154 15.36 -14.87 -0.53
C PRO A 154 13.86 -15.13 -0.33
N ASP A 155 13.47 -16.01 0.59
CA ASP A 155 12.08 -16.33 0.94
C ASP A 155 11.42 -15.28 1.85
N ARG A 156 12.17 -14.28 2.27
CA ARG A 156 11.72 -13.20 3.14
C ARG A 156 11.84 -11.85 2.43
N ASP A 157 10.86 -10.98 2.63
CA ASP A 157 10.85 -9.61 2.11
C ASP A 157 11.53 -8.69 3.13
N LEU A 158 12.37 -7.78 2.63
CA LEU A 158 13.11 -6.81 3.44
C LEU A 158 12.37 -5.47 3.54
N PHE A 159 12.48 -4.82 4.70
CA PHE A 159 11.88 -3.52 4.99
C PHE A 159 12.79 -2.69 5.88
N TRP A 160 12.90 -1.40 5.59
CA TRP A 160 13.30 -0.41 6.57
C TRP A 160 12.11 -0.06 7.45
N GLY A 161 12.30 -0.05 8.77
CA GLY A 161 11.41 0.58 9.73
C GLY A 161 12.03 1.88 10.24
N SER A 162 11.25 2.96 10.30
CA SER A 162 11.67 4.25 10.87
C SER A 162 10.57 4.77 11.78
N VAL A 163 10.91 4.97 13.05
CA VAL A 163 9.96 5.44 14.08
C VAL A 163 10.63 6.38 15.06
N VAL A 164 9.85 7.29 15.65
CA VAL A 164 10.27 8.06 16.83
C VAL A 164 9.71 7.40 18.07
N VAL A 165 10.58 7.11 19.03
CA VAL A 165 10.20 6.53 20.33
C VAL A 165 10.53 7.51 21.45
N ASP A 166 9.60 7.69 22.39
CA ASP A 166 9.89 8.30 23.69
C ASP A 166 10.22 7.19 24.69
N LEU A 167 11.48 7.18 25.13
CA LEU A 167 12.04 6.12 25.95
C LEU A 167 12.02 6.53 27.42
N ALA A 168 11.60 5.60 28.26
CA ALA A 168 11.80 5.66 29.70
C ALA A 168 12.72 4.50 30.15
N PRO A 169 13.66 4.73 31.09
CA PRO A 169 14.64 3.72 31.46
C PRO A 169 14.00 2.42 31.98
N GLY A 170 14.21 1.32 31.24
CA GLY A 170 13.69 -0.01 31.57
C GLY A 170 12.22 -0.24 31.26
N GLU A 171 11.50 0.77 30.75
CA GLU A 171 10.09 0.64 30.39
C GLU A 171 9.95 0.20 28.92
N PRO A 172 9.13 -0.82 28.62
CA PRO A 172 8.87 -1.24 27.25
C PRO A 172 8.03 -0.22 26.48
N THR A 173 8.62 0.42 25.48
CA THR A 173 7.93 1.29 24.52
C THR A 173 7.45 0.46 23.33
N PRO A 174 6.14 0.43 23.01
CA PRO A 174 5.63 -0.33 21.88
C PRO A 174 6.12 0.25 20.54
N ILE A 175 6.40 -0.62 19.56
CA ILE A 175 6.74 -0.22 18.19
C ILE A 175 5.95 -1.07 17.19
N PRO A 176 5.65 -0.54 15.99
CA PRO A 176 4.98 -1.33 14.96
C PRO A 176 5.89 -2.43 14.41
N SER A 177 5.28 -3.46 13.82
CA SER A 177 5.99 -4.52 13.09
C SER A 177 5.30 -4.86 11.77
N VAL A 178 6.07 -5.43 10.83
CA VAL A 178 5.55 -5.85 9.51
C VAL A 178 4.80 -7.19 9.56
N ALA A 179 5.20 -8.10 10.46
CA ALA A 179 4.73 -9.47 10.58
C ALA A 179 4.95 -10.00 12.00
N PRO A 180 4.24 -11.04 12.45
CA PRO A 180 4.43 -11.63 13.77
C PRO A 180 5.80 -12.30 13.95
N ASP A 181 6.33 -12.95 12.92
CA ASP A 181 7.65 -13.59 12.93
C ASP A 181 8.71 -12.69 12.28
N ALA A 182 8.51 -11.37 12.32
CA ALA A 182 9.48 -10.41 11.83
C ALA A 182 10.80 -10.54 12.59
N ARG A 183 11.93 -10.43 11.88
CA ARG A 183 13.26 -10.47 12.49
C ARG A 183 13.90 -9.10 12.41
N ILE A 184 14.56 -8.69 13.48
CA ILE A 184 15.39 -7.49 13.48
C ILE A 184 16.78 -7.88 12.98
N LEU A 185 17.15 -7.40 11.80
CA LEU A 185 18.46 -7.69 11.19
C LEU A 185 19.51 -6.70 11.68
N SER A 186 19.16 -5.42 11.81
CA SER A 186 20.02 -4.37 12.34
C SER A 186 19.23 -3.15 12.77
N TYR A 187 19.87 -2.25 13.49
CA TYR A 187 19.28 -0.96 13.81
C TYR A 187 20.34 0.12 14.03
N ARG A 188 19.89 1.37 13.94
CA ARG A 188 20.57 2.60 14.33
C ARG A 188 19.59 3.45 15.13
N ALA A 189 20.06 4.03 16.22
CA ALA A 189 19.28 4.99 17.00
C ALA A 189 19.96 6.36 16.99
N THR A 190 19.16 7.43 16.92
CA THR A 190 19.63 8.82 16.96
C THR A 190 18.84 9.59 18.04
N PRO A 191 19.48 10.09 19.11
CA PRO A 191 20.91 9.97 19.42
C PRO A 191 21.34 8.51 19.63
N GLY A 192 22.64 8.23 19.55
CA GLY A 192 23.19 6.87 19.67
C GLY A 192 22.88 6.23 21.01
N VAL A 193 21.76 5.50 21.09
CA VAL A 193 21.29 4.78 22.26
C VAL A 193 21.21 3.29 21.97
N GLU A 194 21.62 2.48 22.93
CA GLU A 194 21.43 1.03 22.87
C GLU A 194 19.99 0.70 23.25
N VAL A 195 19.34 -0.13 22.44
CA VAL A 195 17.96 -0.59 22.67
C VAL A 195 17.91 -2.11 22.60
N HIS A 196 17.02 -2.71 23.38
CA HIS A 196 16.71 -4.13 23.33
C HIS A 196 15.29 -4.32 22.79
N PHE A 197 15.15 -5.19 21.80
CA PHE A 197 13.85 -5.53 21.22
C PHE A 197 13.20 -6.63 22.02
N LEU A 198 11.90 -6.50 22.26
CA LEU A 198 11.10 -7.47 23.00
C LEU A 198 9.81 -7.77 22.25
N ARG A 199 9.17 -8.89 22.58
CA ARG A 199 7.82 -9.21 22.11
C ARG A 199 6.98 -9.94 23.16
N ASP A 200 5.66 -9.84 23.05
CA ASP A 200 4.71 -10.63 23.84
C ASP A 200 4.19 -11.87 23.10
N SER A 201 3.21 -12.61 23.66
CA SER A 201 2.69 -13.84 23.05
C SER A 201 1.90 -13.64 21.74
N ALA A 202 1.38 -12.43 21.52
CA ALA A 202 0.75 -12.05 20.27
C ALA A 202 1.77 -11.49 19.25
N ASP A 203 3.07 -11.62 19.57
CA ASP A 203 4.19 -11.08 18.82
C ASP A 203 4.10 -9.57 18.61
N ASN A 204 3.53 -8.81 19.55
CA ASN A 204 3.64 -7.35 19.49
C ASN A 204 5.05 -6.92 19.89
N PHE A 205 5.63 -5.97 19.17
CA PHE A 205 7.02 -5.55 19.37
C PHE A 205 7.12 -4.38 20.34
N PHE A 206 8.22 -4.37 21.09
CA PHE A 206 8.59 -3.29 21.98
C PHE A 206 10.09 -3.05 21.89
N VAL A 207 10.52 -1.86 22.33
CA VAL A 207 11.90 -1.55 22.62
C VAL A 207 12.04 -1.12 24.08
N THR A 208 13.17 -1.46 24.69
CA THR A 208 13.57 -0.94 26.01
C THR A 208 14.96 -0.35 25.90
N ALA A 209 15.23 0.67 26.71
CA ALA A 209 16.55 1.29 26.79
C ALA A 209 16.86 1.69 28.24
N ARG A 210 18.13 1.95 28.55
CA ARG A 210 18.52 2.63 29.80
C ARG A 210 18.48 4.16 29.67
N HIS A 211 18.01 4.65 28.52
CA HIS A 211 17.94 6.05 28.16
C HIS A 211 16.57 6.64 28.54
N ARG A 212 16.55 7.95 28.80
CA ARG A 212 15.31 8.73 28.94
C ARG A 212 15.27 9.80 27.85
N GLY A 213 14.16 9.85 27.11
CA GLY A 213 13.87 10.87 26.11
C GLY A 213 13.62 10.30 24.72
N SER A 214 13.40 11.20 23.77
CA SER A 214 13.08 10.85 22.39
C SER A 214 14.30 10.36 21.61
N ALA A 215 14.11 9.30 20.82
CA ALA A 215 15.08 8.79 19.86
C ALA A 215 14.40 8.36 18.56
N ARG A 216 15.03 8.68 17.43
CA ARG A 216 14.72 8.09 16.12
C ARG A 216 15.34 6.70 16.06
N LEU A 217 14.53 5.67 15.81
CA LEU A 217 14.98 4.31 15.59
C LEU A 217 14.76 3.94 14.12
N VAL A 218 15.86 3.73 13.40
CA VAL A 218 15.86 3.18 12.04
C VAL A 218 16.38 1.75 12.09
N PHE A 219 15.58 0.78 11.66
CA PHE A 219 15.92 -0.64 11.75
C PHE A 219 15.64 -1.38 10.46
N LEU A 220 16.52 -2.32 10.12
CA LEU A 220 16.28 -3.28 9.04
C LEU A 220 15.54 -4.48 9.61
N THR A 221 14.38 -4.78 9.04
CA THR A 221 13.55 -5.93 9.41
C THR A 221 13.20 -6.75 8.18
N ASP A 222 12.80 -8.00 8.41
CA ASP A 222 12.23 -8.84 7.36
C ASP A 222 10.96 -9.56 7.81
N ALA A 223 10.22 -10.10 6.84
CA ALA A 223 9.05 -10.95 7.05
C ALA A 223 9.01 -12.08 6.01
N PRO A 224 8.42 -13.26 6.28
CA PRO A 224 8.16 -14.24 5.24
C PRO A 224 7.36 -13.63 4.10
N ALA A 225 7.78 -13.86 2.85
CA ALA A 225 6.99 -13.42 1.70
C ALA A 225 5.58 -14.04 1.72
N ALA A 226 5.47 -15.27 2.26
CA ALA A 226 4.21 -15.99 2.40
C ALA A 226 3.22 -15.33 3.38
N TYR A 227 3.68 -14.48 4.30
CA TYR A 227 2.80 -13.73 5.21
C TYR A 227 1.88 -12.79 4.44
N PHE A 228 2.34 -12.21 3.34
CA PHE A 228 1.59 -11.28 2.52
C PHE A 228 0.70 -11.95 1.47
N GLY A 229 0.97 -13.22 1.15
CA GLY A 229 0.20 -14.03 0.20
C GLY A 229 0.78 -15.44 0.09
N ALA A 230 -0.06 -16.45 0.34
CA ALA A 230 0.31 -17.86 0.29
C ALA A 230 -0.81 -18.72 -0.33
N GLU A 231 -0.42 -19.89 -0.82
CA GLU A 231 -1.37 -20.92 -1.24
C GLU A 231 -2.02 -21.58 -0.01
N LEU A 232 -3.33 -21.78 -0.05
CA LEU A 232 -4.02 -22.46 1.05
C LEU A 232 -3.81 -23.97 0.97
N PRO A 233 -3.43 -24.66 2.05
CA PRO A 233 -3.22 -26.10 2.00
C PRO A 233 -4.57 -26.84 1.82
N ALA A 234 -4.70 -27.61 0.75
CA ALA A 234 -5.94 -28.33 0.42
C ALA A 234 -6.23 -29.50 1.38
N ASP A 235 -5.20 -30.23 1.80
CA ASP A 235 -5.32 -31.50 2.53
C ASP A 235 -5.06 -31.38 4.04
N ARG A 236 -4.98 -30.15 4.57
CA ARG A 236 -4.70 -29.89 5.99
C ARG A 236 -5.97 -29.55 6.75
N ARG A 237 -6.02 -29.93 8.02
CA ARG A 237 -7.11 -29.65 8.97
C ARG A 237 -6.57 -28.90 10.18
N ALA A 238 -7.46 -28.30 10.95
CA ALA A 238 -7.14 -27.68 12.23
C ALA A 238 -6.42 -28.63 13.19
N ALA A 239 -6.77 -29.92 13.17
CA ALA A 239 -6.14 -30.95 14.00
C ALA A 239 -4.66 -31.21 13.66
N ASP A 240 -4.19 -30.83 12.47
CA ASP A 240 -2.80 -30.99 12.05
C ASP A 240 -1.90 -29.85 12.55
N LEU A 241 -2.49 -28.83 13.17
CA LEU A 241 -1.76 -27.65 13.64
C LEU A 241 -1.03 -27.93 14.96
N PRO A 242 0.12 -27.27 15.19
CA PRO A 242 0.87 -27.43 16.44
C PRO A 242 0.01 -27.11 17.66
N GLN A 243 -0.11 -28.07 18.59
CA GLN A 243 -0.94 -27.89 19.80
C GLN A 243 -0.51 -26.70 20.65
N GLY A 244 0.79 -26.36 20.65
CA GLY A 244 1.33 -25.20 21.37
C GLY A 244 0.87 -23.83 20.81
N LEU A 245 0.28 -23.78 19.62
CA LEU A 245 -0.29 -22.56 19.03
C LEU A 245 -1.80 -22.44 19.27
N LEU A 246 -2.47 -23.49 19.75
CA LEU A 246 -3.90 -23.47 19.96
C LEU A 246 -4.26 -22.62 21.19
N VAL A 247 -5.16 -21.67 20.97
CA VAL A 247 -5.68 -20.79 22.02
C VAL A 247 -6.87 -21.45 22.68
N SER A 248 -6.88 -21.52 24.01
CA SER A 248 -8.04 -21.99 24.76
C SER A 248 -9.15 -20.95 24.70
N VAL A 249 -10.23 -21.24 23.97
CA VAL A 249 -11.43 -20.40 23.92
C VAL A 249 -12.36 -20.71 25.11
N PRO A 250 -12.80 -19.71 25.90
CA PRO A 250 -13.72 -19.93 27.01
C PRO A 250 -15.00 -20.66 26.57
N GLY A 251 -15.53 -21.55 27.42
CA GLY A 251 -16.64 -22.45 27.04
C GLY A 251 -17.91 -21.74 26.55
N ASN A 252 -18.26 -20.60 27.15
CA ASN A 252 -19.40 -19.78 26.72
C ASN A 252 -19.17 -19.14 25.34
N VAL A 253 -17.96 -18.64 25.09
CA VAL A 253 -17.55 -18.07 23.79
C VAL A 253 -17.52 -19.16 22.72
N SER A 254 -16.90 -20.31 23.03
CA SER A 254 -16.81 -21.47 22.15
C SER A 254 -18.20 -21.97 21.74
N ALA A 255 -19.15 -22.07 22.68
CA ALA A 255 -20.51 -22.49 22.38
C ALA A 255 -21.22 -21.55 21.39
N SER A 256 -21.06 -20.23 21.54
CA SER A 256 -21.58 -19.25 20.57
C SER A 256 -20.87 -19.35 19.23
N ALA A 257 -19.55 -19.43 19.23
CA ALA A 257 -18.75 -19.49 18.01
C ALA A 257 -19.01 -20.76 17.18
N LEU A 258 -19.25 -21.89 17.84
CA LEU A 258 -19.62 -23.13 17.17
C LEU A 258 -21.04 -23.08 16.58
N ARG A 259 -21.97 -22.30 17.15
CA ARG A 259 -23.28 -22.03 16.52
C ARG A 259 -23.11 -21.20 15.23
N VAL A 260 -22.30 -20.14 15.30
CA VAL A 260 -21.96 -19.32 14.13
C VAL A 260 -21.32 -20.20 13.05
N ALA A 261 -20.28 -20.97 13.39
CA ALA A 261 -19.62 -21.88 12.47
C ALA A 261 -20.60 -22.88 11.84
N GLY A 262 -21.48 -23.49 12.65
CA GLY A 262 -22.50 -24.41 12.18
C GLY A 262 -23.46 -23.77 11.16
N SER A 263 -23.84 -22.50 11.35
CA SER A 263 -24.69 -21.78 10.39
C SER A 263 -24.00 -21.55 9.04
N LEU A 264 -22.66 -21.50 9.02
CA LEU A 264 -21.83 -21.39 7.82
C LEU A 264 -21.51 -22.76 7.20
N GLY A 265 -22.00 -23.86 7.79
CA GLY A 265 -21.68 -25.22 7.38
C GLY A 265 -20.28 -25.67 7.76
N LEU A 266 -19.66 -25.06 8.76
CA LEU A 266 -18.31 -25.35 9.24
C LEU A 266 -18.31 -26.20 10.51
N SER A 267 -17.27 -27.00 10.67
CA SER A 267 -16.95 -27.71 11.91
C SER A 267 -15.44 -27.89 12.06
N ALA A 268 -14.96 -28.33 13.22
CA ALA A 268 -13.54 -28.68 13.42
C ALA A 268 -13.05 -29.80 12.49
N ARG A 269 -13.95 -30.51 11.79
CA ARG A 269 -13.61 -31.53 10.79
C ARG A 269 -13.44 -30.97 9.37
N SER A 270 -13.85 -29.73 9.12
CA SER A 270 -13.62 -29.07 7.83
C SER A 270 -12.12 -28.92 7.56
N SER A 271 -11.73 -28.87 6.28
CA SER A 271 -10.33 -28.58 5.93
C SER A 271 -10.00 -27.12 6.25
N LEU A 272 -8.71 -26.82 6.43
CA LEU A 272 -8.23 -25.46 6.69
C LEU A 272 -8.60 -24.52 5.53
N ARG A 273 -8.45 -24.99 4.29
CA ARG A 273 -8.91 -24.27 3.09
C ARG A 273 -10.40 -23.96 3.15
N GLU A 274 -11.25 -24.93 3.55
CA GLU A 274 -12.69 -24.70 3.65
C GLU A 274 -13.03 -23.69 4.75
N ILE A 275 -12.43 -23.83 5.94
CA ILE A 275 -12.64 -22.91 7.07
C ILE A 275 -12.27 -21.49 6.65
N LEU A 276 -11.04 -21.26 6.18
CA LEU A 276 -10.57 -19.93 5.84
C LEU A 276 -11.36 -19.34 4.66
N SER A 277 -11.66 -20.13 3.63
CA SER A 277 -12.43 -19.64 2.47
C SER A 277 -13.86 -19.24 2.84
N ARG A 278 -14.56 -20.06 3.63
CA ARG A 278 -15.94 -19.75 4.06
C ARG A 278 -15.99 -18.58 5.02
N LEU A 279 -15.09 -18.52 6.01
CA LEU A 279 -15.03 -17.38 6.92
C LEU A 279 -14.67 -16.09 6.15
N ALA A 280 -13.63 -16.11 5.32
CA ALA A 280 -13.24 -14.93 4.54
C ALA A 280 -14.38 -14.49 3.61
N GLY A 281 -15.00 -15.42 2.88
CA GLY A 281 -16.13 -15.11 2.00
C GLY A 281 -17.32 -14.51 2.75
N HIS A 282 -17.65 -15.04 3.92
CA HIS A 282 -18.72 -14.52 4.78
C HIS A 282 -18.43 -13.11 5.28
N PHE A 283 -17.29 -12.89 5.95
CA PHE A 283 -16.97 -11.60 6.56
C PHE A 283 -16.62 -10.51 5.55
N ARG A 284 -16.05 -10.86 4.37
CA ARG A 284 -15.83 -9.93 3.26
C ARG A 284 -17.13 -9.48 2.60
N ALA A 285 -18.21 -10.25 2.73
CA ALA A 285 -19.51 -9.90 2.17
C ALA A 285 -20.28 -8.88 3.00
N TYR A 286 -19.75 -8.48 4.17
CA TYR A 286 -20.45 -7.56 5.06
C TYR A 286 -20.64 -6.19 4.42
N GLU A 287 -21.71 -5.52 4.83
CA GLU A 287 -22.02 -4.15 4.42
C GLU A 287 -21.93 -3.18 5.61
N GLU A 288 -21.64 -1.93 5.32
CA GLU A 288 -21.68 -0.85 6.31
C GLU A 288 -23.15 -0.54 6.67
N SER A 289 -23.43 -0.26 7.95
CA SER A 289 -24.80 0.04 8.36
C SER A 289 -24.87 0.99 9.55
N SER A 290 -25.81 1.95 9.51
CA SER A 290 -26.21 2.78 10.65
C SER A 290 -27.10 2.05 11.64
N SER A 291 -27.59 0.86 11.29
CA SER A 291 -28.47 0.07 12.14
C SER A 291 -27.71 -1.15 12.64
N PRO A 292 -27.42 -1.22 13.95
CA PRO A 292 -26.65 -2.32 14.53
C PRO A 292 -27.35 -3.65 14.25
N PRO A 293 -26.60 -4.74 14.02
CA PRO A 293 -27.20 -6.05 13.88
C PRO A 293 -27.82 -6.49 15.22
N THR A 294 -29.04 -7.04 15.17
CA THR A 294 -29.77 -7.53 16.34
C THR A 294 -30.51 -8.84 15.99
N GLY A 295 -30.98 -9.57 17.00
CA GLY A 295 -31.80 -10.77 16.81
C GLY A 295 -31.12 -12.10 17.17
N PHE A 296 -29.88 -12.08 17.67
CA PHE A 296 -29.16 -13.26 18.12
C PHE A 296 -28.84 -13.22 19.62
N GLY A 297 -28.26 -14.30 20.16
CA GLY A 297 -28.17 -14.52 21.60
C GLY A 297 -27.21 -13.58 22.34
N ASN A 298 -26.24 -12.98 21.65
CA ASN A 298 -25.30 -12.00 22.20
C ASN A 298 -24.70 -11.11 21.10
N LEU A 299 -23.95 -10.09 21.50
CA LEU A 299 -23.30 -9.14 20.59
C LEU A 299 -22.38 -9.83 19.57
N TYR A 300 -21.58 -10.82 19.99
CA TYR A 300 -20.72 -11.57 19.06
C TYR A 300 -21.55 -12.27 17.97
N GLU A 301 -22.64 -12.95 18.32
CA GLU A 301 -23.51 -13.61 17.33
C GLU A 301 -24.20 -12.59 16.42
N ASN A 302 -24.63 -11.44 16.97
CA ASN A 302 -25.18 -10.34 16.18
C ASN A 302 -24.18 -9.86 15.13
N LEU A 303 -22.95 -9.58 15.53
CA LEU A 303 -21.88 -9.15 14.63
C LEU A 303 -21.54 -10.25 13.61
N ALA A 304 -21.45 -11.51 14.06
CA ALA A 304 -21.00 -12.62 13.23
C ALA A 304 -22.03 -13.14 12.23
N LEU A 305 -23.33 -12.90 12.45
CA LEU A 305 -24.41 -13.39 11.57
C LEU A 305 -25.22 -12.26 10.93
N GLY A 306 -25.12 -11.03 11.44
CA GLY A 306 -25.91 -9.90 10.97
C GLY A 306 -25.51 -9.36 9.59
N GLY A 307 -24.38 -9.79 9.03
CA GLY A 307 -23.91 -9.36 7.71
C GLY A 307 -23.52 -7.88 7.63
N LYS A 308 -23.33 -7.23 8.79
CA LYS A 308 -23.08 -5.81 8.92
C LYS A 308 -21.83 -5.56 9.76
N GLY A 309 -20.96 -4.67 9.30
CA GLY A 309 -19.78 -4.29 10.06
C GLY A 309 -18.61 -3.81 9.22
N VAL A 310 -17.80 -2.98 9.87
CA VAL A 310 -16.51 -2.47 9.39
C VAL A 310 -15.34 -3.38 9.79
N CYS A 311 -14.11 -3.00 9.45
CA CYS A 311 -12.90 -3.82 9.62
C CYS A 311 -12.78 -4.49 10.99
N ARG A 312 -12.95 -3.73 12.08
CA ARG A 312 -12.85 -4.24 13.46
C ARG A 312 -13.87 -5.34 13.79
N HIS A 313 -15.10 -5.22 13.30
CA HIS A 313 -16.14 -6.24 13.53
C HIS A 313 -15.87 -7.52 12.75
N ARG A 314 -15.43 -7.38 11.48
CA ARG A 314 -15.09 -8.50 10.60
C ARG A 314 -13.92 -9.30 11.18
N ALA A 315 -12.85 -8.60 11.55
CA ALA A 315 -11.66 -9.23 12.13
C ALA A 315 -11.96 -9.88 13.48
N TYR A 316 -12.73 -9.20 14.35
CA TYR A 316 -13.15 -9.72 15.65
C TYR A 316 -13.95 -11.03 15.49
N ALA A 317 -15.01 -11.00 14.69
CA ALA A 317 -15.88 -12.16 14.52
C ALA A 317 -15.16 -13.32 13.81
N PHE A 318 -14.29 -13.03 12.84
CA PHE A 318 -13.44 -14.03 12.21
C PHE A 318 -12.54 -14.71 13.25
N MET A 319 -11.78 -13.94 14.03
CA MET A 319 -10.81 -14.46 14.99
C MET A 319 -11.47 -15.37 16.03
N VAL A 320 -12.61 -14.94 16.60
CA VAL A 320 -13.34 -15.75 17.59
C VAL A 320 -13.84 -17.06 16.98
N THR A 321 -14.39 -17.01 15.75
CA THR A 321 -14.94 -18.19 15.07
C THR A 321 -13.84 -19.19 14.67
N ALA A 322 -12.73 -18.69 14.11
CA ALA A 322 -11.61 -19.51 13.67
C ALA A 322 -10.93 -20.23 14.85
N ASN A 323 -10.68 -19.53 15.96
CA ASN A 323 -10.09 -20.15 17.14
C ASN A 323 -11.02 -21.21 17.76
N ALA A 324 -12.34 -21.00 17.77
CA ALA A 324 -13.29 -22.02 18.24
C ALA A 324 -13.32 -23.27 17.33
N LEU A 325 -12.96 -23.13 16.06
CA LEU A 325 -12.77 -24.24 15.11
C LEU A 325 -11.38 -24.90 15.22
N GLY A 326 -10.52 -24.42 16.11
CA GLY A 326 -9.16 -24.93 16.31
C GLY A 326 -8.13 -24.36 15.33
N VAL A 327 -8.42 -23.26 14.65
CA VAL A 327 -7.46 -22.56 13.79
C VAL A 327 -6.87 -21.39 14.59
N PRO A 328 -5.56 -21.39 14.92
CA PRO A 328 -4.89 -20.26 15.54
C PRO A 328 -5.04 -19.02 14.67
N THR A 329 -5.75 -18.04 15.20
CA THR A 329 -6.00 -16.77 14.53
C THR A 329 -5.80 -15.63 15.50
N ARG A 330 -5.10 -14.59 15.07
CA ARG A 330 -4.91 -13.35 15.82
C ARG A 330 -5.73 -12.25 15.20
N PHE A 331 -6.21 -11.36 16.05
CA PHE A 331 -6.77 -10.08 15.64
C PHE A 331 -5.65 -9.06 15.63
N VAL A 332 -5.55 -8.25 14.58
CA VAL A 332 -4.56 -7.18 14.47
C VAL A 332 -5.28 -5.88 14.14
N MET A 333 -4.87 -4.78 14.78
CA MET A 333 -5.33 -3.45 14.45
C MET A 333 -4.23 -2.40 14.53
N ASN A 334 -4.49 -1.31 13.84
CA ASN A 334 -3.76 -0.05 13.92
C ASN A 334 -4.75 1.11 13.86
N GLU A 335 -4.27 2.31 13.59
CA GLU A 335 -5.04 3.55 13.63
C GLU A 335 -6.15 3.62 12.57
N ALA A 336 -5.98 2.89 11.46
CA ALA A 336 -6.87 2.99 10.31
C ALA A 336 -7.55 1.68 9.91
N HIS A 337 -7.04 0.54 10.37
CA HIS A 337 -7.51 -0.76 9.90
C HIS A 337 -7.39 -1.87 10.94
N ALA A 338 -8.21 -2.90 10.74
CA ALA A 338 -8.16 -4.15 11.49
C ALA A 338 -8.28 -5.36 10.55
N PHE A 339 -7.47 -6.38 10.80
CA PHE A 339 -7.38 -7.59 9.99
C PHE A 339 -7.06 -8.80 10.88
N VAL A 340 -6.93 -9.98 10.28
CA VAL A 340 -6.56 -11.19 11.03
C VAL A 340 -5.31 -11.83 10.48
N GLU A 341 -4.60 -12.55 11.34
CA GLU A 341 -3.49 -13.43 10.97
C GLU A 341 -3.90 -14.85 11.28
N SER A 342 -3.86 -15.76 10.31
CA SER A 342 -4.19 -17.18 10.55
C SER A 342 -2.98 -18.06 10.26
N PHE A 343 -2.72 -19.01 11.16
CA PHE A 343 -1.57 -19.90 11.00
C PHE A 343 -1.86 -21.01 10.00
N LEU A 344 -0.96 -21.19 9.04
CA LEU A 344 -0.95 -22.27 8.08
C LEU A 344 0.21 -23.23 8.39
N PRO A 345 -0.02 -24.55 8.36
CA PRO A 345 1.07 -25.52 8.52
C PRO A 345 2.07 -25.36 7.38
N ASP A 346 3.35 -25.58 7.68
CA ASP A 346 4.48 -25.52 6.72
C ASP A 346 4.73 -24.14 6.09
N THR A 347 3.85 -23.15 6.30
CA THR A 347 3.92 -21.79 5.72
C THR A 347 4.09 -20.71 6.79
N GLY A 348 3.51 -20.90 7.97
CA GLY A 348 3.51 -19.89 9.04
C GLY A 348 2.26 -19.01 9.03
N TRP A 349 2.37 -17.80 9.56
CA TRP A 349 1.25 -16.87 9.63
C TRP A 349 0.91 -16.29 8.25
N LEU A 350 -0.37 -16.22 7.93
CA LEU A 350 -0.91 -15.54 6.75
C LEU A 350 -1.75 -14.34 7.19
N ARG A 351 -1.45 -13.15 6.67
CA ARG A 351 -2.31 -11.97 6.79
C ARG A 351 -3.56 -12.15 5.93
N ILE A 352 -4.73 -11.99 6.52
CA ILE A 352 -6.01 -12.02 5.83
C ILE A 352 -6.71 -10.69 6.04
N ASP A 353 -6.79 -9.91 4.98
CA ASP A 353 -7.60 -8.71 4.95
C ASP A 353 -9.08 -9.04 4.67
N LEU A 354 -9.98 -8.47 5.46
CA LEU A 354 -11.43 -8.68 5.37
C LEU A 354 -12.16 -7.45 4.83
N GLY A 355 -11.43 -6.38 4.48
CA GLY A 355 -11.98 -5.10 4.05
C GLY A 355 -12.63 -4.36 5.21
N GLY A 356 -13.56 -3.46 4.93
CA GLY A 356 -14.18 -2.62 5.96
C GLY A 356 -13.30 -1.43 6.40
N ALA A 357 -12.28 -1.05 5.62
CA ALA A 357 -11.47 0.14 5.83
C ALA A 357 -12.20 1.44 5.45
N ALA A 358 -11.84 2.57 6.08
CA ALA A 358 -12.45 3.89 5.86
C ALA A 358 -12.53 4.30 4.38
N ARG A 359 -13.47 5.20 4.04
CA ARG A 359 -13.66 5.72 2.67
C ARG A 359 -12.49 6.60 2.21
N GLY A 360 -11.81 7.24 3.16
CA GLY A 360 -10.60 8.02 2.93
C GLY A 360 -9.52 7.64 3.94
N LEU A 361 -8.30 7.43 3.44
CA LEU A 361 -7.12 7.17 4.24
C LEU A 361 -6.09 8.27 3.95
N SER A 362 -5.77 9.06 4.98
CA SER A 362 -4.66 10.00 4.93
C SER A 362 -3.40 9.27 5.40
N VAL A 363 -2.48 9.01 4.48
CA VAL A 363 -1.24 8.29 4.79
C VAL A 363 -0.11 9.29 4.96
N HIS A 364 0.26 9.51 6.21
CA HIS A 364 1.40 10.33 6.60
C HIS A 364 2.70 9.56 6.36
N ASN A 365 3.75 10.30 6.01
CA ASN A 365 5.11 9.78 5.81
C ASN A 365 5.25 8.74 4.66
N ALA A 366 4.28 8.62 3.74
CA ALA A 366 4.36 7.59 2.68
C ALA A 366 4.78 8.11 1.29
N ALA A 367 4.83 9.43 1.08
CA ALA A 367 4.99 10.01 -0.26
C ALA A 367 6.30 9.63 -0.98
N GLN A 368 7.36 9.34 -0.23
CA GLN A 368 8.68 8.98 -0.77
C GLN A 368 8.99 7.49 -0.67
N ARG A 369 8.10 6.69 -0.09
CA ARG A 369 8.36 5.27 0.17
C ARG A 369 7.99 4.43 -1.04
N MET A 370 8.55 3.23 -1.17
CA MET A 370 8.08 2.26 -2.15
C MET A 370 6.79 1.60 -1.66
N ARG A 371 5.87 1.16 -2.52
CA ARG A 371 4.76 0.29 -2.06
C ARG A 371 5.22 -1.17 -2.03
N HIS A 372 4.88 -1.91 -0.97
CA HIS A 372 5.07 -3.35 -0.98
C HIS A 372 4.04 -4.04 -1.88
N GLU A 373 4.51 -4.93 -2.76
CA GLU A 373 3.66 -5.80 -3.57
C GLU A 373 3.85 -7.27 -3.15
N PRO A 374 2.79 -7.96 -2.68
CA PRO A 374 2.86 -9.38 -2.37
C PRO A 374 3.27 -10.21 -3.59
N ARG A 375 4.17 -11.17 -3.39
CA ARG A 375 4.64 -12.07 -4.46
C ARG A 375 3.55 -12.99 -5.00
N ARG A 376 2.48 -13.21 -4.21
CA ARG A 376 1.30 -13.98 -4.59
C ARG A 376 0.04 -13.20 -4.31
N ALA A 377 -0.94 -13.37 -5.18
CA ALA A 377 -2.27 -12.79 -5.00
C ALA A 377 -3.03 -13.50 -3.88
N ASP A 378 -4.01 -12.80 -3.32
CA ASP A 378 -4.96 -13.34 -2.37
C ASP A 378 -5.93 -14.34 -3.05
N GLU A 379 -5.88 -15.60 -2.61
CA GLU A 379 -6.71 -16.70 -3.12
C GLU A 379 -8.09 -16.81 -2.44
N LEU A 380 -8.31 -16.08 -1.34
CA LEU A 380 -9.56 -16.17 -0.59
C LEU A 380 -10.72 -15.51 -1.36
N PRO A 381 -11.98 -15.95 -1.17
CA PRO A 381 -13.12 -15.39 -1.87
C PRO A 381 -13.22 -13.86 -1.73
N GLN A 382 -13.48 -13.17 -2.83
CA GLN A 382 -13.62 -11.71 -2.89
C GLN A 382 -15.04 -11.35 -3.39
N PRO A 383 -16.05 -11.40 -2.50
CA PRO A 383 -17.42 -11.05 -2.84
C PRO A 383 -17.54 -9.60 -3.35
N GLU A 384 -18.66 -9.27 -3.99
CA GLU A 384 -18.84 -7.97 -4.65
C GLU A 384 -18.68 -6.79 -3.67
N ALA A 385 -19.22 -6.89 -2.45
CA ALA A 385 -19.08 -5.86 -1.42
C ALA A 385 -17.61 -5.49 -1.17
N TYR A 386 -16.74 -6.49 -0.99
CA TYR A 386 -15.30 -6.31 -0.80
C TYR A 386 -14.62 -5.65 -2.02
N ARG A 387 -14.93 -6.11 -3.24
CA ARG A 387 -14.35 -5.57 -4.48
C ARG A 387 -14.78 -4.13 -4.75
N ARG A 388 -16.04 -3.78 -4.45
CA ARG A 388 -16.56 -2.41 -4.59
C ARG A 388 -15.82 -1.45 -3.66
N GLN A 389 -15.61 -1.84 -2.41
CA GLN A 389 -14.90 -1.02 -1.43
C GLN A 389 -13.47 -0.68 -1.86
N TYR A 390 -12.73 -1.67 -2.37
CA TYR A 390 -11.37 -1.44 -2.88
C TYR A 390 -11.34 -0.66 -4.20
N SER A 391 -12.36 -0.79 -5.05
CA SER A 391 -12.52 0.06 -6.23
C SER A 391 -12.75 1.53 -5.85
N LEU A 392 -13.52 1.80 -4.79
CA LEU A 392 -13.75 3.15 -4.26
C LEU A 392 -12.47 3.74 -3.64
N LEU A 393 -11.72 2.98 -2.85
CA LEU A 393 -10.42 3.39 -2.31
C LEU A 393 -9.41 3.74 -3.42
N ARG A 394 -9.39 2.97 -4.51
CA ARG A 394 -8.56 3.28 -5.70
C ARG A 394 -9.06 4.50 -6.47
N GLY A 395 -10.38 4.74 -6.49
CA GLY A 395 -11.01 5.85 -7.21
C GLY A 395 -11.08 7.18 -6.45
N GLN A 396 -11.04 7.15 -5.11
CA GLN A 396 -11.12 8.35 -4.25
C GLN A 396 -9.76 8.85 -3.75
N GLY A 397 -8.65 8.22 -4.16
CA GLY A 397 -7.30 8.69 -3.88
C GLY A 397 -6.89 8.48 -2.43
N VAL A 398 -6.09 7.45 -2.17
CA VAL A 398 -5.29 7.41 -0.94
C VAL A 398 -4.25 8.54 -1.06
N THR A 399 -4.44 9.62 -0.32
CA THR A 399 -3.50 10.74 -0.31
C THR A 399 -2.26 10.32 0.46
N GLY A 400 -1.10 10.34 -0.21
CA GLY A 400 0.20 10.04 0.40
C GLY A 400 0.77 8.64 0.15
N ALA A 401 0.02 7.68 -0.40
CA ALA A 401 0.56 6.34 -0.69
C ALA A 401 1.40 6.29 -1.99
N PRO A 402 2.45 5.43 -2.07
CA PRO A 402 3.26 5.28 -3.27
C PRO A 402 2.51 4.59 -4.40
N ARG A 403 2.75 5.01 -5.65
CA ARG A 403 2.20 4.37 -6.85
C ARG A 403 3.17 3.30 -7.37
N ILE A 404 2.71 2.07 -7.64
CA ILE A 404 3.47 1.04 -8.38
C ILE A 404 2.65 0.46 -9.54
N GLY A 405 3.36 0.23 -10.66
CA GLY A 405 2.85 -0.25 -11.95
C GLY A 405 2.30 -1.67 -11.96
N ALA A 406 1.43 -1.94 -12.92
CA ALA A 406 0.64 -3.17 -13.00
C ALA A 406 1.45 -4.42 -13.44
N PRO A 407 1.23 -5.60 -12.81
CA PRO A 407 1.70 -6.90 -13.32
C PRO A 407 0.90 -7.34 -14.56
N GLY A 408 1.59 -7.87 -15.56
CA GLY A 408 1.00 -8.33 -16.83
C GLY A 408 0.18 -9.62 -16.71
N PRO A 409 -0.84 -9.83 -17.56
CA PRO A 409 -1.68 -11.02 -17.51
C PRO A 409 -1.01 -12.24 -18.18
N THR A 410 -0.78 -13.30 -17.40
CA THR A 410 -0.52 -14.67 -17.89
C THR A 410 -1.83 -15.30 -18.37
N GLY A 411 -1.85 -15.78 -19.61
CA GLY A 411 -3.04 -16.33 -20.27
C GLY A 411 -3.24 -17.84 -20.09
N ALA A 412 -4.50 -18.27 -20.19
CA ALA A 412 -5.00 -19.50 -20.85
C ALA A 412 -6.55 -19.54 -20.70
N PRO A 413 -7.29 -20.44 -21.37
CA PRO A 413 -7.78 -20.29 -22.75
C PRO A 413 -9.33 -20.21 -22.86
N GLN A 414 -9.78 -19.75 -24.02
CA GLN A 414 -11.18 -19.61 -24.44
C GLN A 414 -11.98 -20.91 -24.40
N VAL A 415 -13.22 -20.85 -23.90
CA VAL A 415 -14.32 -21.70 -24.35
C VAL A 415 -15.57 -20.83 -24.51
N GLY A 416 -16.16 -20.89 -25.70
CA GLY A 416 -17.22 -20.00 -26.17
C GLY A 416 -18.63 -20.35 -25.69
N GLY A 417 -19.51 -19.36 -25.84
CA GLY A 417 -20.95 -19.50 -25.63
C GLY A 417 -21.68 -18.16 -25.62
N GLN A 418 -22.02 -17.65 -26.81
CA GLN A 418 -23.20 -16.78 -27.01
C GLN A 418 -24.45 -17.69 -27.22
N PRO A 419 -25.73 -17.20 -27.26
CA PRO A 419 -26.21 -15.82 -27.46
C PRO A 419 -27.50 -15.39 -26.67
N MET A 420 -27.96 -14.15 -26.99
CA MET A 420 -29.34 -13.61 -27.02
C MET A 420 -29.82 -12.67 -25.88
N GLY A 421 -30.03 -11.38 -26.23
CA GLY A 421 -30.68 -10.32 -25.42
C GLY A 421 -32.21 -10.31 -25.56
N PRO A 422 -32.91 -9.16 -25.76
CA PRO A 422 -32.65 -7.75 -25.42
C PRO A 422 -33.85 -7.08 -24.66
N GLY A 423 -33.73 -5.80 -24.27
CA GLY A 423 -34.91 -4.98 -23.93
C GLY A 423 -34.64 -3.78 -23.02
N GLN A 424 -34.43 -2.60 -23.62
CA GLN A 424 -35.29 -1.40 -23.50
C GLN A 424 -35.21 -0.65 -22.16
N ALA A 425 -34.58 0.54 -22.14
CA ALA A 425 -35.23 1.87 -22.28
C ALA A 425 -36.02 2.26 -21.02
N GLY A 426 -35.86 3.41 -20.37
CA GLY A 426 -35.12 4.64 -20.64
C GLY A 426 -35.49 5.66 -19.55
N ALA A 427 -35.29 6.94 -19.86
CA ALA A 427 -35.82 8.13 -19.19
C ALA A 427 -35.02 8.72 -18.02
N VAL A 428 -34.19 9.69 -18.44
CA VAL A 428 -33.68 10.84 -17.69
C VAL A 428 -34.83 11.75 -17.25
N VAL A 429 -34.80 12.20 -15.99
CA VAL A 429 -35.52 13.41 -15.52
C VAL A 429 -34.49 14.44 -15.09
N ARG A 430 -34.50 15.59 -15.79
CA ARG A 430 -33.87 16.85 -15.38
C ARG A 430 -34.83 17.62 -14.49
N GLN A 431 -34.33 18.34 -13.49
CA GLN A 431 -34.66 19.75 -13.25
C GLN A 431 -33.77 20.39 -12.15
N PRO A 432 -33.71 21.74 -12.06
CA PRO A 432 -32.45 22.47 -11.87
C PRO A 432 -32.42 23.44 -10.66
N GLY A 433 -31.21 23.88 -10.32
CA GLY A 433 -30.93 25.27 -9.96
C GLY A 433 -31.07 25.67 -8.48
N ALA A 434 -29.94 25.99 -7.85
CA ALA A 434 -29.84 27.07 -6.88
C ALA A 434 -28.39 27.60 -6.83
N ARG A 435 -28.25 28.94 -6.96
CA ARG A 435 -27.01 29.73 -6.83
C ARG A 435 -26.61 29.90 -5.37
N SER A 436 -25.32 29.98 -5.09
CA SER A 436 -24.73 30.76 -3.98
C SER A 436 -23.28 31.14 -4.34
N GLU A 437 -22.91 32.39 -4.07
CA GLU A 437 -21.61 33.02 -4.39
C GLU A 437 -20.52 32.78 -3.29
N PRO A 438 -19.42 33.57 -3.18
CA PRO A 438 -18.05 33.09 -3.46
C PRO A 438 -17.18 33.03 -2.19
N GLY A 439 -16.45 31.94 -1.99
CA GLY A 439 -15.57 31.83 -0.82
C GLY A 439 -14.49 30.77 -1.00
N GLN A 440 -13.25 31.26 -1.10
CA GLN A 440 -11.97 30.56 -0.88
C GLN A 440 -11.64 29.39 -1.83
N ALA A 441 -10.69 29.68 -2.72
CA ALA A 441 -10.04 28.69 -3.58
C ALA A 441 -9.20 27.71 -2.73
N SER A 442 -9.80 26.58 -2.36
CA SER A 442 -9.03 25.36 -2.06
C SER A 442 -8.47 24.81 -3.37
N ALA A 443 -7.15 24.75 -3.46
CA ALA A 443 -6.44 24.16 -4.60
C ALA A 443 -6.80 22.66 -4.70
N LEU A 444 -7.31 22.26 -5.87
CA LEU A 444 -7.61 20.87 -6.20
C LEU A 444 -6.30 20.07 -6.36
N PRO A 445 -6.19 18.84 -5.82
CA PRO A 445 -4.99 18.02 -5.98
C PRO A 445 -4.85 17.51 -7.41
N ALA A 446 -3.59 17.40 -7.85
CA ALA A 446 -3.22 17.06 -9.22
C ALA A 446 -3.47 15.58 -9.57
N VAL A 447 -4.16 15.34 -10.70
CA VAL A 447 -4.40 14.02 -11.29
C VAL A 447 -3.10 13.45 -11.86
N ASP A 448 -2.85 12.13 -11.75
CA ASP A 448 -1.66 11.49 -12.35
C ASP A 448 -1.83 11.22 -13.86
N PRO A 449 -0.96 11.77 -14.71
CA PRO A 449 -0.89 11.46 -16.14
C PRO A 449 -0.55 10.03 -16.53
N THR A 450 -0.02 9.20 -15.62
CA THR A 450 0.39 7.83 -15.99
C THR A 450 -0.76 6.81 -15.91
N SER A 451 -1.95 7.25 -15.49
CA SER A 451 -3.23 6.52 -15.68
C SER A 451 -3.65 6.40 -17.16
N ILE A 452 -2.85 6.97 -18.05
CA ILE A 452 -3.12 7.17 -19.47
C ILE A 452 -2.39 6.07 -20.24
N GLY A 453 -2.82 4.84 -20.00
CA GLY A 453 -2.62 3.77 -20.96
C GLY A 453 -3.83 3.74 -21.90
N PRO A 454 -3.66 3.59 -23.22
CA PRO A 454 -4.79 3.34 -24.10
C PRO A 454 -5.52 2.08 -23.62
N ARG A 455 -6.74 2.24 -23.10
CA ARG A 455 -7.68 1.12 -22.95
C ARG A 455 -7.96 0.59 -24.35
N THR A 456 -7.21 -0.42 -24.77
CA THR A 456 -7.44 -1.14 -26.04
C THR A 456 -8.26 -2.39 -25.74
N GLY A 457 -9.58 -2.22 -25.67
CA GLY A 457 -10.52 -3.33 -25.80
C GLY A 457 -10.82 -3.59 -27.29
N PRO A 458 -10.96 -4.84 -27.75
CA PRO A 458 -11.23 -5.14 -29.16
C PRO A 458 -12.57 -4.59 -29.70
N SER A 459 -13.40 -3.97 -28.85
CA SER A 459 -14.69 -3.35 -29.20
C SER A 459 -14.75 -1.82 -29.05
N LEU A 460 -13.68 -1.15 -28.62
CA LEU A 460 -13.68 0.31 -28.42
C LEU A 460 -13.33 1.05 -29.72
N GLN A 461 -14.02 2.14 -30.03
CA GLN A 461 -13.69 2.98 -31.18
C GLN A 461 -12.39 3.74 -30.89
N PRO A 462 -11.39 3.74 -31.80
CA PRO A 462 -10.19 4.54 -31.62
C PRO A 462 -10.52 6.04 -31.57
N SER A 463 -9.92 6.75 -30.62
CA SER A 463 -9.90 8.22 -30.59
C SER A 463 -8.51 8.75 -30.96
N PHE A 464 -8.45 10.02 -31.36
CA PHE A 464 -7.23 10.74 -31.71
C PHE A 464 -7.26 12.12 -31.06
N THR A 465 -6.35 12.39 -30.14
CA THR A 465 -6.23 13.68 -29.43
C THR A 465 -5.11 14.51 -30.05
N VAL A 466 -5.36 15.80 -30.31
CA VAL A 466 -4.40 16.74 -30.92
C VAL A 466 -4.39 18.03 -30.10
N VAL A 467 -3.19 18.58 -29.87
CA VAL A 467 -3.00 19.95 -29.37
C VAL A 467 -2.76 20.86 -30.56
N ASP A 468 -3.62 21.86 -30.76
CA ASP A 468 -3.52 22.79 -31.89
C ASP A 468 -2.65 24.01 -31.52
N GLN A 469 -2.84 24.60 -30.33
CA GLN A 469 -2.05 25.73 -29.83
C GLN A 469 -1.92 25.73 -28.29
N GLY A 470 -0.84 26.34 -27.80
CA GLY A 470 -0.64 26.66 -26.39
C GLY A 470 0.35 27.81 -26.22
N ASP A 471 0.28 28.54 -25.09
CA ASP A 471 1.22 29.64 -24.85
C ASP A 471 2.66 29.13 -24.78
N ARG A 472 3.57 29.83 -25.47
CA ARG A 472 4.95 29.36 -25.65
C ARG A 472 5.87 29.68 -24.48
N ARG A 473 5.44 30.58 -23.57
CA ARG A 473 6.25 31.09 -22.45
C ARG A 473 5.39 31.40 -21.20
N PRO A 474 4.63 30.43 -20.68
CA PRO A 474 3.85 30.64 -19.47
C PRO A 474 4.75 30.85 -18.25
N ARG A 475 4.27 31.57 -17.24
CA ARG A 475 4.98 31.78 -15.98
C ARG A 475 4.44 30.83 -14.92
N ARG A 476 5.30 30.42 -14.00
CA ARG A 476 4.90 29.65 -12.81
C ARG A 476 3.89 30.44 -11.98
N GLY A 477 2.85 29.76 -11.52
CA GLY A 477 1.73 30.35 -10.80
C GLY A 477 0.80 31.20 -11.67
N ALA A 478 0.99 31.23 -12.99
CA ALA A 478 0.10 31.93 -13.93
C ALA A 478 -0.73 30.94 -14.75
N SER A 479 -1.88 31.41 -15.24
CA SER A 479 -2.69 30.67 -16.21
C SER A 479 -2.01 30.66 -17.58
N MET A 480 -2.21 29.55 -18.30
CA MET A 480 -1.78 29.32 -19.66
C MET A 480 -2.98 28.91 -20.51
N HIS A 481 -3.11 29.52 -21.68
CA HIS A 481 -4.11 29.12 -22.66
C HIS A 481 -3.67 27.87 -23.42
N VAL A 482 -4.59 26.91 -23.60
CA VAL A 482 -4.39 25.69 -24.39
C VAL A 482 -5.65 25.35 -25.20
N GLU A 483 -5.46 24.88 -26.43
CA GLU A 483 -6.55 24.42 -27.30
C GLU A 483 -6.15 23.23 -28.18
N GLY A 484 -7.16 22.46 -28.59
CA GLY A 484 -6.98 21.30 -29.45
C GLY A 484 -8.29 20.60 -29.81
N ARG A 485 -8.17 19.36 -30.29
CA ARG A 485 -9.30 18.55 -30.77
C ARG A 485 -9.22 17.08 -30.36
N VAL A 486 -10.38 16.43 -30.27
CA VAL A 486 -10.50 14.97 -30.19
C VAL A 486 -11.38 14.47 -31.32
N LEU A 487 -10.90 13.48 -32.06
CA LEU A 487 -11.57 12.86 -33.19
C LEU A 487 -11.75 11.36 -32.94
N ASP A 488 -12.77 10.75 -33.54
CA ASP A 488 -12.88 9.30 -33.72
C ASP A 488 -12.95 8.95 -35.22
N ARG A 489 -13.23 7.68 -35.55
CA ARG A 489 -13.36 7.25 -36.95
C ARG A 489 -14.54 7.86 -37.71
N SER A 490 -15.55 8.34 -36.99
CA SER A 490 -16.78 8.92 -37.55
C SER A 490 -16.74 10.45 -37.63
N GLY A 491 -15.84 11.11 -36.91
CA GLY A 491 -15.68 12.55 -36.94
C GLY A 491 -15.28 13.14 -35.59
N PRO A 492 -15.65 14.39 -35.29
CA PRO A 492 -15.32 15.02 -34.01
C PRO A 492 -16.02 14.35 -32.83
N LEU A 493 -15.28 14.15 -31.75
CA LEU A 493 -15.78 13.49 -30.53
C LEU A 493 -16.22 14.54 -29.50
N SER A 494 -17.53 14.69 -29.33
CA SER A 494 -18.14 15.62 -28.36
C SER A 494 -18.20 15.04 -26.96
N GLY A 495 -18.04 15.89 -25.92
CA GLY A 495 -18.17 15.50 -24.52
C GLY A 495 -17.01 14.66 -23.98
N ALA A 496 -15.91 14.54 -24.72
CA ALA A 496 -14.72 13.83 -24.27
C ALA A 496 -13.96 14.65 -23.21
N HIS A 497 -13.55 14.01 -22.13
CA HIS A 497 -12.67 14.61 -21.14
C HIS A 497 -11.23 14.66 -21.65
N VAL A 498 -10.61 15.83 -21.63
CA VAL A 498 -9.24 16.06 -22.08
C VAL A 498 -8.39 16.54 -20.90
N GLN A 499 -7.44 15.72 -20.49
CA GLN A 499 -6.48 16.06 -19.44
C GLN A 499 -5.24 16.69 -20.06
N VAL A 500 -4.76 17.79 -19.51
CA VAL A 500 -3.62 18.56 -20.02
C VAL A 500 -2.43 18.44 -19.06
N PHE A 501 -1.25 18.20 -19.62
CA PHE A 501 0.00 17.96 -18.88
C PHE A 501 1.16 18.77 -19.45
N LEU A 502 2.18 19.02 -18.62
CA LEU A 502 3.53 19.39 -19.03
C LEU A 502 4.44 18.17 -19.01
N SER A 503 5.28 18.00 -20.02
CA SER A 503 6.28 16.95 -20.09
C SER A 503 7.65 17.51 -20.44
N ARG A 504 8.72 17.11 -19.76
CA ARG A 504 10.08 17.49 -20.19
C ARG A 504 10.53 16.72 -21.42
N ASP A 505 10.17 15.43 -21.50
CA ASP A 505 10.64 14.50 -22.53
C ASP A 505 9.49 13.96 -23.42
N GLY A 506 8.34 14.65 -23.41
CA GLY A 506 7.17 14.31 -24.22
C GLY A 506 6.28 13.19 -23.65
N HIS A 507 6.79 12.21 -22.88
CA HIS A 507 5.99 10.99 -22.56
C HIS A 507 6.11 10.37 -21.15
N THR A 508 7.16 10.63 -20.37
CA THR A 508 7.48 9.84 -19.15
C THR A 508 7.44 10.60 -17.83
N MET A 509 7.53 11.93 -17.85
CA MET A 509 7.47 12.79 -16.66
C MET A 509 6.40 13.87 -16.85
N LEU A 510 5.15 13.41 -16.82
CA LEU A 510 4.01 14.27 -17.07
C LEU A 510 3.56 14.94 -15.74
N ARG A 511 3.32 16.26 -15.78
CA ARG A 511 2.79 17.05 -14.66
C ARG A 511 1.43 17.61 -15.04
N TRP A 512 0.39 17.27 -14.29
CA TRP A 512 -0.99 17.67 -14.62
C TRP A 512 -1.26 19.15 -14.37
N LEU A 513 -1.97 19.76 -15.31
CA LEU A 513 -2.38 21.17 -15.26
C LEU A 513 -3.90 21.35 -15.10
N GLY A 514 -4.70 20.40 -15.58
CA GLY A 514 -6.16 20.52 -15.54
C GLY A 514 -6.89 19.56 -16.47
N THR A 515 -8.23 19.61 -16.42
CA THR A 515 -9.11 18.84 -17.31
C THR A 515 -10.09 19.77 -18.01
N LEU A 516 -10.24 19.59 -19.32
CA LEU A 516 -11.17 20.27 -20.20
C LEU A 516 -12.14 19.26 -20.81
N VAL A 517 -13.17 19.75 -21.50
CA VAL A 517 -14.17 18.89 -22.16
C VAL A 517 -14.37 19.37 -23.59
N THR A 518 -14.48 18.45 -24.54
CA THR A 518 -14.75 18.82 -25.92
C THR A 518 -16.18 19.31 -26.14
N GLY A 519 -16.34 20.33 -26.98
CA GLY A 519 -17.63 20.82 -27.46
C GLY A 519 -18.24 19.92 -28.55
N PRO A 520 -19.42 20.28 -29.08
CA PRO A 520 -20.14 19.52 -30.11
C PRO A 520 -19.35 19.27 -31.40
N ASP A 521 -18.34 20.09 -31.67
CA ASP A 521 -17.43 20.01 -32.82
C ASP A 521 -16.09 19.33 -32.49
N GLY A 522 -16.00 18.66 -31.33
CA GLY A 522 -14.82 17.94 -30.85
C GLY A 522 -13.64 18.84 -30.45
N ARG A 523 -13.82 20.18 -30.43
CA ARG A 523 -12.79 21.13 -29.99
C ARG A 523 -12.81 21.32 -28.49
N TRP A 524 -11.64 21.53 -27.90
CA TRP A 524 -11.46 21.91 -26.51
C TRP A 524 -10.53 23.14 -26.45
N ALA A 525 -10.83 24.07 -25.57
CA ALA A 525 -9.99 25.24 -25.31
C ALA A 525 -10.21 25.72 -23.87
N GLY A 526 -9.18 26.22 -23.21
CA GLY A 526 -9.30 26.73 -21.84
C GLY A 526 -8.01 27.21 -21.22
N GLU A 527 -8.14 27.77 -20.02
CA GLU A 527 -7.03 28.22 -19.19
C GLU A 527 -6.67 27.13 -18.17
N VAL A 528 -5.38 26.81 -18.08
CA VAL A 528 -4.84 25.86 -17.09
C VAL A 528 -3.73 26.51 -16.26
N LEU A 529 -3.66 26.22 -14.97
CA LEU A 529 -2.70 26.86 -14.06
C LEU A 529 -1.35 26.13 -14.13
N VAL A 530 -0.25 26.86 -14.37
CA VAL A 530 1.10 26.30 -14.25
C VAL A 530 1.51 26.27 -12.78
N PRO A 531 1.79 25.10 -12.17
CA PRO A 531 2.14 25.01 -10.75
C PRO A 531 3.38 25.85 -10.38
N PRO A 532 3.41 26.48 -9.20
CA PRO A 532 4.51 27.35 -8.78
C PRO A 532 5.82 26.57 -8.52
N ASP A 533 5.71 25.29 -8.20
CA ASP A 533 6.79 24.36 -7.87
C ASP A 533 7.38 23.63 -9.10
N VAL A 534 6.88 23.90 -10.31
CA VAL A 534 7.49 23.38 -11.54
C VAL A 534 8.85 24.03 -11.75
N ASP A 535 9.88 23.25 -12.05
CA ASP A 535 11.19 23.78 -12.42
C ASP A 535 11.13 24.59 -13.72
N THR A 536 11.97 25.61 -13.87
CA THR A 536 12.13 26.32 -15.16
C THR A 536 12.83 25.44 -16.20
N GLY A 537 12.34 25.44 -17.43
CA GLY A 537 12.96 24.69 -18.53
C GLY A 537 12.05 24.57 -19.74
N PRO A 538 12.49 23.89 -20.81
CA PRO A 538 11.62 23.51 -21.93
C PRO A 538 10.64 22.41 -21.48
N TYR A 539 9.38 22.55 -21.91
CA TYR A 539 8.33 21.55 -21.72
C TYR A 539 7.48 21.42 -22.98
N HIS A 540 6.93 20.23 -23.19
CA HIS A 540 5.88 19.92 -24.14
C HIS A 540 4.53 19.94 -23.45
N VAL A 541 3.51 20.49 -24.11
CA VAL A 541 2.12 20.38 -23.68
C VAL A 541 1.55 19.10 -24.27
N VAL A 542 1.10 18.19 -23.41
CA VAL A 542 0.53 16.91 -23.83
C VAL A 542 -0.94 16.87 -23.41
N ALA A 543 -1.81 16.55 -24.35
CA ALA A 543 -3.24 16.37 -24.09
C ALA A 543 -3.62 14.90 -24.22
N VAL A 544 -4.51 14.46 -23.34
CA VAL A 544 -4.94 13.07 -23.28
C VAL A 544 -6.45 13.00 -23.12
N THR A 545 -7.05 12.09 -23.88
CA THR A 545 -8.38 11.56 -23.57
C THR A 545 -8.24 10.17 -22.91
N PRO A 546 -8.72 9.94 -21.67
CA PRO A 546 -8.58 8.65 -20.97
C PRO A 546 -9.45 7.52 -21.54
N GLY A 547 -10.33 7.85 -22.50
CA GLY A 547 -11.33 6.93 -23.04
C GLY A 547 -12.51 6.74 -22.11
N ASP A 548 -13.57 6.12 -22.61
CA ASP A 548 -14.79 5.80 -21.88
C ASP A 548 -15.28 4.39 -22.24
N THR A 549 -16.55 4.09 -21.99
CA THR A 549 -17.15 2.79 -22.33
C THR A 549 -17.28 2.54 -23.84
N GLY A 550 -17.18 3.58 -24.68
CA GLY A 550 -17.31 3.51 -26.14
C GLY A 550 -16.03 3.81 -26.92
N HIS A 551 -15.11 4.61 -26.36
CA HIS A 551 -13.92 5.10 -27.05
C HIS A 551 -12.63 4.75 -26.31
N ALA A 552 -11.61 4.34 -27.06
CA ALA A 552 -10.28 4.06 -26.52
C ALA A 552 -9.58 5.36 -26.10
N ALA A 553 -8.65 5.26 -25.14
CA ALA A 553 -7.81 6.39 -24.76
C ALA A 553 -6.86 6.80 -25.90
N SER A 554 -6.52 8.08 -25.96
CA SER A 554 -5.53 8.62 -26.92
C SER A 554 -4.75 9.79 -26.32
N MET A 555 -3.52 9.96 -26.80
CA MET A 555 -2.59 11.00 -26.37
C MET A 555 -2.11 11.79 -27.59
N SER A 556 -1.94 13.10 -27.45
CA SER A 556 -1.36 13.94 -28.49
C SER A 556 0.13 13.65 -28.68
N ALA A 557 0.62 13.87 -29.91
CA ALA A 557 2.06 13.96 -30.13
C ALA A 557 2.64 15.18 -29.37
N PRO A 558 3.91 15.10 -28.92
CA PRO A 558 4.58 16.18 -28.20
C PRO A 558 4.96 17.38 -29.07
#